data_AF-A0A8R1W7I7-F1
#
_entry.id   AF-A0A8R1W7I7-F1
#
_cell.length_a   1.000
_cell.length_b   1.000
_cell.length_c   1.000
_cell.angle_alpha   90.00
_cell.angle_beta   90.00
_cell.angle_gamma   90.00
#
_symmetry.space_group_name_H-M   'P 1'
#
loop_
_entity.id
_entity.type
_entity.pdbx_description
1 polymer ?
#
loop_
_entity_poly.entity_id
_entity_poly.type
_entity_poly.pdbx_seq_one_letter_code
_entity_poly.pdbx_strand_id
1 'polypeptide(L)' 'MMVEVNEQTLFIVDEVSDIVKDSIEHLIGSELYQQNMVNKWTDSVVENCLTRFCKLAKPFKYI' A
#
# COMPACT_ATOMS: atom_id res chain seq x y z
N MET A 1 31.84 -13.41 -3.88
CA MET A 1 31.22 -12.74 -2.72
C MET A 1 29.73 -12.66 -3.03
N MET A 2 28.91 -13.50 -2.38
CA MET A 2 27.45 -13.41 -2.48
C MET A 2 27.07 -12.11 -1.79
N VAL A 3 26.57 -11.15 -2.54
CA VAL A 3 25.90 -9.98 -1.97
C VAL A 3 24.65 -10.53 -1.29
N GLU A 4 24.68 -10.63 0.05
CA GLU A 4 23.47 -10.80 0.84
C GLU A 4 22.58 -9.60 0.55
N VAL A 5 21.61 -9.81 -0.34
CA VAL A 5 20.61 -8.81 -0.68
C VAL A 5 19.73 -8.69 0.56
N ASN A 6 20.05 -7.72 1.41
CA ASN A 6 19.35 -7.49 2.65
C ASN A 6 17.88 -7.14 2.32
N GLU A 7 16.98 -8.10 2.48
CA GLU A 7 15.54 -8.01 2.16
C GLU A 7 14.84 -6.85 2.90
N GLN A 8 15.45 -6.36 3.98
CA GLN A 8 15.01 -5.20 4.76
C GLN A 8 15.36 -3.84 4.10
N THR A 9 16.27 -3.80 3.12
CA THR A 9 16.62 -2.58 2.35
C THR A 9 16.17 -2.64 0.88
N LEU A 10 15.65 -3.78 0.44
CA LEU A 10 15.00 -3.90 -0.87
C LEU A 10 13.64 -3.18 -0.80
N PHE A 11 13.51 -2.08 -1.55
CA PHE A 11 12.20 -1.52 -1.88
C PHE A 11 11.53 -2.50 -2.85
N ILE A 12 10.72 -3.41 -2.31
CA ILE A 12 10.03 -4.43 -3.09
C ILE A 12 8.81 -3.76 -3.70
N VAL A 13 8.98 -3.21 -4.90
CA VAL A 13 7.90 -2.58 -5.68
C VAL A 13 6.72 -3.54 -5.87
N ASP A 14 7.00 -4.83 -5.98
CA ASP A 14 5.98 -5.88 -6.13
C ASP A 14 5.09 -5.97 -4.90
N GLU A 15 5.67 -6.00 -3.70
CA GLU A 15 4.94 -5.99 -2.42
C GLU A 15 4.15 -4.69 -2.25
N VAL A 16 4.73 -3.54 -2.60
CA VAL A 16 4.02 -2.26 -2.61
C VAL A 16 2.85 -2.27 -3.59
N SER A 17 3.03 -2.84 -4.79
CA SER A 17 1.98 -2.95 -5.80
C SER A 17 0.86 -3.89 -5.36
N ASP A 18 1.20 -5.00 -4.71
CA ASP A 18 0.25 -5.96 -4.15
C ASP A 18 -0.58 -5.32 -3.02
N ILE A 19 0.07 -4.61 -2.11
CA ILE A 19 -0.58 -3.84 -1.03
C ILE A 19 -1.58 -2.82 -1.59
N VAL A 20 -1.20 -2.08 -2.63
CA VAL A 20 -2.07 -1.06 -3.24
C VAL A 20 -3.26 -1.73 -3.93
N LYS A 21 -3.05 -2.82 -4.66
CA LYS A 21 -4.14 -3.57 -5.31
C LYS A 21 -5.10 -4.14 -4.27
N ASP A 22 -4.60 -4.79 -3.23
CA ASP A 22 -5.40 -5.33 -2.13
C ASP A 22 -6.20 -4.23 -1.42
N SER A 23 -5.57 -3.08 -1.15
CA SER A 23 -6.24 -1.93 -0.52
C SER A 23 -7.37 -1.38 -1.39
N ILE A 24 -7.16 -1.27 -2.70
CA ILE A 24 -8.17 -0.79 -3.65
C ILE A 24 -9.30 -1.81 -3.79
N GLU A 25 -8.99 -3.10 -3.96
CA GLU A 25 -9.99 -4.17 -4.05
C GLU A 25 -10.81 -4.27 -2.76
N HIS A 26 -10.18 -4.13 -1.61
CA HIS A 26 -10.85 -4.17 -0.31
C HIS A 26 -11.81 -2.99 -0.10
N LEU A 27 -11.43 -1.79 -0.57
CA LEU A 27 -12.20 -0.56 -0.29
C LEU A 27 -13.25 -0.23 -1.35
N ILE A 28 -12.96 -0.48 -2.64
CA ILE A 28 -13.88 -0.16 -3.74
C ILE A 28 -14.23 -1.36 -4.62
N GLY A 29 -13.55 -2.50 -4.48
CA GLY A 29 -13.76 -3.67 -5.35
C GLY A 29 -15.14 -4.31 -5.22
N SER A 30 -15.85 -4.06 -4.11
CA SER A 30 -17.20 -4.59 -3.87
C SER A 30 -18.32 -3.54 -3.84
N GLU A 31 -18.01 -2.25 -3.91
CA GLU A 31 -19.02 -1.18 -3.90
C GLU A 31 -19.26 -0.62 -5.32
N LEU A 32 -20.53 -0.36 -5.64
CA LEU A 32 -20.91 0.36 -6.86
C LEU A 32 -20.40 1.80 -6.78
N TYR A 33 -19.98 2.38 -7.90
CA TYR A 33 -19.48 3.75 -7.95
C TYR A 33 -20.46 4.75 -7.30
N GLN A 34 -20.01 5.41 -6.23
CA GLN A 34 -20.76 6.45 -5.54
C GLN A 34 -19.88 7.68 -5.33
N GLN A 35 -20.16 8.76 -6.05
CA GLN A 35 -19.44 10.04 -5.98
C GLN A 35 -19.23 10.54 -4.53
N ASN A 36 -20.22 10.38 -3.66
CA ASN A 36 -20.14 10.85 -2.27
C ASN A 36 -19.11 10.05 -1.45
N MET A 37 -18.99 8.75 -1.73
CA MET A 37 -18.03 7.87 -1.07
C MET A 37 -16.63 7.95 -1.68
N VAL A 38 -16.45 8.49 -2.89
CA VAL A 38 -15.12 8.62 -3.52
C VAL A 38 -14.10 9.34 -2.64
N ASN A 39 -14.49 10.44 -1.98
CA ASN A 39 -13.58 11.14 -1.05
C ASN A 39 -13.17 10.23 0.10
N LYS A 40 -14.14 9.56 0.73
CA LYS A 40 -13.92 8.65 1.85
C LYS A 40 -13.10 7.42 1.47
N TRP A 41 -13.35 6.84 0.30
CA TRP A 41 -12.57 5.72 -0.23
C TRP A 41 -11.15 6.16 -0.53
N THR A 42 -10.94 7.34 -1.09
CA THR A 42 -9.60 7.89 -1.37
C THR A 42 -8.81 8.06 -0.07
N ASP A 43 -9.41 8.69 0.95
CA ASP A 43 -8.77 8.82 2.27
C ASP A 43 -8.47 7.45 2.89
N SER A 44 -9.43 6.52 2.83
CA SER A 44 -9.25 5.16 3.38
C SER A 44 -8.17 4.36 2.65
N VAL A 45 -8.05 4.51 1.31
CA VAL A 45 -7.02 3.83 0.50
C VAL A 45 -5.65 4.35 0.88
N VAL A 46 -5.50 5.67 1.01
CA VAL A 46 -4.24 6.31 1.39
C VAL A 46 -3.83 5.90 2.81
N GLU A 47 -4.74 5.94 3.78
CA GLU A 47 -4.46 5.49 5.15
C GLU A 47 -4.10 3.99 5.24
N ASN A 48 -4.80 3.14 4.48
CA ASN A 48 -4.53 1.69 4.49
C ASN A 48 -3.13 1.39 3.91
N CYS A 49 -2.83 1.97 2.75
CA CYS A 49 -1.51 1.89 2.13
C CYS A 49 -0.41 2.40 3.07
N LEU A 50 -0.58 3.60 3.65
CA LEU A 50 0.40 4.18 4.59
C LEU A 50 0.60 3.31 5.84
N THR A 51 -0.49 2.79 6.43
CA THR A 51 -0.42 1.90 7.59
C THR A 51 0.36 0.63 7.27
N ARG A 52 0.12 0.06 6.08
CA ARG A 52 0.75 -1.17 5.63
C ARG A 52 2.22 -0.94 5.27
N PHE A 53 2.56 0.20 4.67
CA PHE A 53 3.95 0.62 4.46
C PHE A 53 4.70 0.91 5.77
N CYS A 54 4.03 1.53 6.75
CA CYS A 54 4.60 1.77 8.07
C CYS A 54 4.89 0.45 8.82
N LYS A 55 4.00 -0.55 8.68
CA LYS A 55 4.22 -1.91 9.22
C LYS A 55 5.42 -2.63 8.65
N LEU A 56 5.87 -2.28 7.43
CA LEU A 56 7.09 -2.85 6.85
C LEU A 56 8.35 -2.41 7.61
N ALA A 57 8.25 -1.39 8.49
CA ALA A 57 9.32 -0.93 9.39
C ALA A 57 10.67 -0.68 8.69
N LYS A 58 10.65 -0.47 7.37
CA LYS A 58 11.83 -0.14 6.59
C LYS A 58 12.10 1.36 6.76
N PRO A 59 13.36 1.79 6.93
CA PRO A 59 13.72 3.19 7.13
C PRO A 59 13.63 3.97 5.79
N PHE A 60 12.42 4.07 5.23
CA PHE A 60 12.11 4.81 4.02
C PHE A 60 11.05 5.87 4.29
N LYS A 61 11.11 6.96 3.53
CA LYS A 61 10.15 8.05 3.58
C LYS A 61 9.04 7.75 2.55
N TYR A 62 7.86 7.34 3.01
CA TYR A 62 6.68 7.18 2.16
C TYR A 62 5.98 8.55 2.04
N ILE A 63 5.68 9.00 0.81
CA ILE A 63 4.97 10.26 0.49
C ILE A 63 3.60 9.92 -0.07
#